data_AF-A0A842PFZ6-F1
#
_entry.id   AF-A0A842PFZ6-F1
#
_cell.length_a   1.000
_cell.length_b   1.000
_cell.length_c   1.000
_cell.angle_alpha   90.00
_cell.angle_beta   90.00
_cell.angle_gamma   90.00
#
_symmetry.space_group_name_H-M   'P 1'
#
loop_
_entity.id
_entity.type
_entity.pdbx_description
1 polymer ?
#
loop_
_entity_poly.entity_id
_entity_poly.type
_entity_poly.pdbx_seq_one_letter_code
_entity_poly.pdbx_strand_id
1 'polypeptide(L)'
;MVDSVSIAYVLLLMASGALAYLIIKMIKRNQQSIIADNAPVIAGSDELGGKAKDPDQFNEPDDDALDEMGELLASAAEAQGIEYEED
;
A
#
# COMPACT_ATOMS: atom_id res chain seq x y z
N MET A 1 42.36 -30.56 -35.84
CA MET A 1 42.47 -30.52 -34.37
C MET A 1 41.32 -29.67 -33.86
N VAL A 2 40.63 -30.12 -32.81
CA VAL A 2 39.67 -29.26 -32.12
C VAL A 2 40.46 -28.51 -31.06
N ASP A 3 40.43 -27.18 -31.11
CA ASP A 3 41.18 -26.37 -30.17
C ASP A 3 40.48 -26.33 -28.81
N SER A 4 41.26 -26.36 -27.73
CA SER A 4 40.74 -26.33 -26.36
C SER A 4 39.83 -25.12 -26.10
N VAL A 5 40.09 -24.02 -26.80
CA VAL A 5 39.28 -22.80 -26.76
C VAL A 5 37.87 -23.06 -27.34
N SER A 6 37.76 -23.77 -28.45
CA SER A 6 36.46 -24.15 -29.04
C SER A 6 35.66 -25.07 -28.12
N ILE A 7 36.32 -26.02 -27.47
CA ILE A 7 35.69 -26.91 -26.47
C ILE A 7 35.20 -26.10 -25.26
N ALA A 8 36.00 -25.14 -24.78
CA ALA A 8 35.61 -24.27 -23.67
C ALA A 8 34.35 -23.45 -24.00
N TYR A 9 34.25 -22.87 -25.20
CA TYR A 9 33.06 -22.13 -25.61
C TYR A 9 31.80 -23.01 -25.72
N VAL A 10 31.93 -24.24 -26.21
CA VAL A 10 30.80 -25.20 -26.28
C VAL A 10 30.31 -25.56 -24.87
N LEU A 11 31.24 -25.82 -23.94
CA LEU A 11 30.89 -26.10 -22.55
C LEU A 11 30.23 -24.91 -21.86
N LEU A 12 30.74 -23.70 -22.12
CA LEU A 12 30.18 -22.46 -21.57
C LEU A 12 28.76 -22.21 -22.09
N LEU A 13 28.51 -22.48 -23.38
CA LEU A 13 27.17 -22.39 -23.97
C LEU A 13 26.21 -23.40 -23.33
N MET A 14 26.64 -24.64 -23.12
CA MET A 14 25.82 -25.65 -22.45
C MET A 14 25.52 -25.26 -21.00
N ALA A 15 26.53 -24.81 -20.24
CA ALA A 15 26.34 -24.36 -18.87
C ALA A 15 25.38 -23.17 -18.78
N SER A 16 25.53 -22.19 -19.69
CA SER A 16 24.67 -21.01 -19.75
C SER A 16 23.23 -21.39 -20.11
N GLY A 17 23.04 -22.30 -21.07
CA GLY A 17 21.72 -22.80 -21.45
C GLY A 17 21.04 -23.57 -20.32
N ALA A 18 21.78 -24.40 -19.59
CA ALA A 18 21.28 -25.11 -18.42
C ALA A 18 20.83 -24.13 -17.32
N LEU A 19 21.63 -23.09 -17.05
CA LEU A 19 21.28 -22.06 -16.08
C LEU A 19 20.02 -21.29 -16.49
N ALA A 20 19.93 -20.87 -17.75
CA ALA A 20 18.76 -20.18 -18.29
C ALA A 20 17.48 -21.03 -18.17
N TYR A 21 17.58 -22.33 -18.46
CA TYR A 21 16.46 -23.26 -18.27
C TYR A 21 16.00 -23.34 -16.80
N LEU A 22 16.92 -23.43 -15.85
CA LEU A 22 16.59 -23.46 -14.43
C LEU A 22 15.93 -22.17 -13.95
N ILE A 23 16.40 -21.01 -14.43
CA ILE A 23 15.81 -19.70 -14.13
C ILE A 23 14.38 -19.64 -14.65
N ILE A 24 14.14 -20.01 -15.91
CA ILE A 24 12.78 -20.01 -16.48
C ILE A 24 11.85 -20.95 -15.70
N LYS A 25 12.35 -22.12 -15.27
CA LYS A 25 11.59 -23.07 -14.44
C LYS A 25 11.23 -22.49 -13.08
N MET A 26 12.11 -21.71 -12.45
CA MET A 26 11.82 -21.01 -11.19
C MET A 26 10.83 -19.86 -11.38
N ILE A 27 11.00 -19.05 -12.43
CA ILE A 27 10.09 -17.96 -12.76
C ILE A 27 8.66 -18.48 -12.92
N LYS A 28 8.47 -19.59 -13.66
CA LYS A 28 7.13 -20.19 -13.83
C LYS A 28 6.48 -20.63 -12.51
N ARG A 29 7.28 -21.03 -11.52
CA ARG A 29 6.78 -21.41 -10.18
C ARG A 29 6.41 -20.18 -9.35
N ASN A 30 7.16 -19.10 -9.48
CA ASN A 30 6.92 -17.85 -8.75
C ASN A 30 5.94 -16.91 -9.46
N GLN A 31 5.58 -17.18 -10.72
CA GLN A 31 4.62 -16.36 -11.46
C GLN A 31 3.24 -16.33 -10.79
N GLN A 32 2.80 -17.42 -10.16
CA GLN A 32 1.49 -17.43 -9.50
C GLN A 32 1.43 -16.48 -8.30
N SER A 33 2.50 -16.42 -7.48
CA SER A 33 2.57 -15.47 -6.37
C SER A 33 2.75 -14.04 -6.89
N ILE A 34 3.63 -13.85 -7.89
CA ILE A 34 3.88 -12.52 -8.47
C ILE A 34 2.64 -11.95 -9.18
N ILE A 35 1.83 -12.78 -9.85
CA ILE A 35 0.59 -12.34 -10.50
C ILE A 35 -0.48 -12.00 -9.45
N ALA A 36 -0.54 -12.73 -8.33
CA ALA A 36 -1.44 -12.39 -7.23
C ALA A 36 -1.01 -11.10 -6.52
N ASP A 37 0.30 -10.94 -6.26
CA ASP A 37 0.87 -9.77 -5.58
C ASP A 37 0.86 -8.51 -6.46
N ASN A 38 0.94 -8.66 -7.79
CA ASN A 38 0.82 -7.56 -8.76
C ASN A 38 -0.56 -7.50 -9.42
N ALA A 39 -1.56 -8.23 -8.90
CA ALA A 39 -2.91 -8.08 -9.38
C ALA A 39 -3.34 -6.62 -9.16
N PRO A 40 -3.99 -5.97 -10.16
CA PRO A 40 -4.43 -4.59 -9.99
C PRO A 40 -5.36 -4.52 -8.79
N VAL A 41 -5.12 -3.56 -7.89
CA VAL A 41 -5.99 -3.32 -6.72
C VAL A 41 -7.34 -2.87 -7.26
N ILE A 42 -8.32 -3.77 -7.25
CA ILE A 42 -9.68 -3.46 -7.68
C ILE A 42 -10.31 -2.62 -6.57
N ALA A 43 -10.64 -1.37 -6.87
CA ALA A 43 -11.36 -0.49 -5.95
C ALA A 43 -12.66 -1.16 -5.49
N GLY A 44 -12.87 -1.25 -4.16
CA GLY A 44 -14.01 -1.94 -3.56
C GLY A 44 -13.75 -3.38 -3.09
N SER A 45 -12.54 -3.92 -3.30
CA SER A 45 -12.10 -5.19 -2.69
C SER A 45 -11.58 -5.02 -1.27
N ASP A 46 -11.25 -3.79 -0.90
CA ASP A 46 -10.90 -3.42 0.47
C ASP A 46 -12.16 -3.28 1.31
N GLU A 47 -12.07 -3.67 2.57
CA GLU A 47 -13.17 -3.57 3.50
C GLU A 47 -13.35 -2.08 3.82
N LEU A 48 -14.21 -1.39 3.06
CA LEU A 48 -14.52 0.02 3.27
C LEU A 48 -15.09 0.19 4.68
N GLY A 49 -14.23 0.59 5.62
CA GLY A 49 -14.57 0.86 7.02
C GLY A 49 -15.55 2.02 7.21
N GLY A 50 -15.90 2.72 6.14
CA GLY A 50 -16.90 3.80 6.08
C GLY A 50 -18.34 3.32 6.20
N LYS A 51 -18.62 2.42 7.15
CA LYS A 51 -20.01 2.18 7.58
C LYS A 51 -20.41 3.31 8.53
N ALA A 52 -21.67 3.75 8.45
CA ALA A 52 -22.23 4.63 9.46
C ALA A 52 -22.04 3.96 10.84
N LYS A 53 -21.30 4.61 11.72
CA LYS A 53 -21.14 4.16 13.10
C LYS A 53 -22.42 4.47 13.86
N ASP A 54 -22.78 3.56 14.74
CA ASP A 54 -23.93 3.74 15.62
C ASP A 54 -23.61 4.89 16.60
N PRO A 55 -24.46 5.94 16.71
CA PRO A 55 -24.24 7.05 17.63
C PRO A 55 -23.99 6.61 19.08
N ASP A 56 -24.58 5.49 19.49
CA ASP A 56 -24.42 4.94 20.85
C ASP A 56 -22.99 4.40 21.12
N GLN A 57 -22.12 4.35 20.10
CA GLN A 57 -20.70 3.95 20.23
C GLN A 57 -19.77 5.11 20.62
N PHE A 58 -20.27 6.35 20.62
CA PHE A 58 -19.49 7.53 20.99
C PHE A 58 -19.72 7.86 22.48
N ASN A 59 -18.65 8.19 23.19
CA ASN A 59 -18.78 8.73 24.55
C ASN A 59 -19.05 10.22 24.50
N GLU A 60 -19.74 10.74 25.51
CA GLU A 60 -19.83 12.19 25.72
C GLU A 60 -18.40 12.78 25.86
N PRO A 61 -18.08 13.90 25.18
CA PRO A 61 -16.82 14.59 25.37
C PRO A 61 -16.62 15.02 26.83
N ASP A 62 -15.37 15.06 27.28
CA ASP A 62 -15.01 15.65 28.57
C ASP A 62 -14.91 17.18 28.47
N ASP A 63 -14.84 17.84 29.63
CA ASP A 63 -14.80 19.31 29.71
C ASP A 63 -13.58 19.88 28.95
N ASP A 64 -12.43 19.20 29.01
CA ASP A 64 -11.21 19.60 28.30
C ASP A 64 -11.42 19.58 26.76
N ALA A 65 -12.10 18.56 26.23
CA ALA A 65 -12.44 18.49 24.81
C ALA A 65 -13.50 19.52 24.40
N LEU A 66 -14.43 19.86 25.29
CA LEU A 66 -15.42 20.91 25.05
C LEU A 66 -14.76 22.29 24.96
N ASP A 67 -13.80 22.58 25.84
CA ASP A 67 -13.05 23.84 25.84
C ASP A 67 -12.20 23.98 24.56
N GLU A 68 -11.47 22.93 24.16
CA GLU A 68 -10.70 22.94 22.91
C GLU A 68 -11.59 23.18 21.68
N MET A 69 -12.77 22.54 21.65
CA MET A 69 -13.74 22.77 20.59
C MET A 69 -14.30 24.19 20.60
N GLY A 70 -14.49 24.80 21.77
CA GLY A 70 -14.89 26.19 21.91
C GLY A 70 -13.89 27.15 21.28
N GLU A 71 -12.60 27.00 21.58
CA GLU A 71 -11.53 27.82 20.99
C GLU A 71 -11.43 27.64 19.47
N LEU A 72 -11.56 26.41 18.98
CA LEU A 72 -11.57 26.10 17.55
C LEU A 72 -12.76 26.75 16.83
N LEU A 73 -13.94 26.77 17.44
CA LEU A 73 -15.13 27.39 16.86
C LEU A 73 -15.03 28.93 16.88
N ALA A 74 -14.53 29.51 17.96
CA ALA A 74 -14.31 30.96 18.08
C ALA A 74 -13.33 31.46 17.00
N SER A 75 -12.19 30.79 16.86
CA SER A 75 -11.19 31.15 15.84
C SER A 75 -11.71 30.98 14.40
N ALA A 76 -12.51 29.94 14.15
CA ALA A 76 -13.14 29.72 12.85
C ALA A 76 -14.20 30.79 12.51
N ALA A 77 -14.92 31.29 13.52
CA ALA A 77 -15.91 32.35 13.36
C ALA A 77 -15.25 33.72 13.13
N GLU A 78 -14.20 34.04 13.90
CA GLU A 78 -13.42 35.27 13.70
C GLU A 78 -12.83 35.32 12.27
N ALA A 79 -12.32 34.19 11.78
CA ALA A 79 -11.84 34.06 10.40
C ALA A 79 -12.94 34.28 9.33
N GLN A 80 -14.20 34.04 9.70
CA GLN A 80 -15.38 34.30 8.88
C GLN A 80 -15.99 35.70 9.12
N GLY A 81 -15.40 36.50 10.01
CA GLY A 81 -15.88 37.83 10.39
C GLY A 81 -17.12 37.81 11.28
N ILE A 82 -17.35 36.72 12.00
CA ILE A 82 -18.43 36.55 12.98
C ILE A 82 -17.81 36.66 14.37
N GLU A 83 -18.22 37.66 15.14
CA GLU A 83 -17.83 37.82 16.55
C GLU A 83 -18.92 37.20 17.44
N TYR A 84 -18.53 36.35 18.39
CA TYR A 84 -19.45 35.81 19.39
C TYR A 84 -19.54 36.79 20.57
N GLU A 85 -20.76 37.14 20.99
CA GLU A 85 -20.99 37.88 22.24
C GLU A 85 -20.88 36.88 23.41
N GLU A 86 -19.95 37.11 24.34
CA GLU A 86 -19.92 36.42 25.64
C GLU A 86 -21.07 36.96 26.52
N ASP A 87 -22.12 36.16 26.73
CA ASP A 87 -23.17 36.40 27.73
C ASP A 87 -22.75 35.91 29.13
#